data_AF-A0A7L2RX83-F1
#
_entry.id   AF-A0A7L2RX83-F1
#
_cell.length_a   1.000
_cell.length_b   1.000
_cell.length_c   1.000
_cell.angle_alpha   90.00
_cell.angle_beta   90.00
_cell.angle_gamma   90.00
#
_symmetry.space_group_name_H-M   'P 1'
#
loop_
_entity.id
_entity.type
_entity.pdbx_description
1 polymer ?
#
loop_
_entity_poly.entity_id
_entity_poly.type
_entity_poly.pdbx_seq_one_letter_code
_entity_poly.pdbx_strand_id
1 'polypeptide(L)'
;SVFREDPAQKPELNNLQENCLVQTTAWSACSRSCGMGISTRVTNDNPQCRLEKETRLCMVRPCDFPMEKTKKGKKCVRTPRPRQSLHFEFSGCTSTRSFRPRFCGSCSDGRCCTPDVTSTLDVEFRCPEGDFFHRKMMFIKMCSCHYDCPRDNDIFLATYHRRMIGDHV
;
A
#
# COMPACT_ATOMS: atom_id res chain seq x y z
N SER A 1 21.39 -62.16 0.49
CA SER A 1 21.03 -61.06 -0.44
C SER A 1 20.90 -59.79 0.37
N VAL A 2 21.87 -58.89 0.26
CA VAL A 2 21.83 -57.58 0.94
C VAL A 2 21.18 -56.60 -0.02
N PHE A 3 19.97 -56.14 0.30
CA PHE A 3 19.31 -55.06 -0.43
C PHE A 3 20.04 -53.76 -0.08
N ARG A 4 20.66 -53.13 -1.08
CA ARG A 4 21.18 -51.77 -1.00
C ARG A 4 19.99 -50.82 -1.13
N GLU A 5 19.72 -50.03 -0.10
CA GLU A 5 18.83 -48.88 -0.20
C GLU A 5 19.55 -47.76 -0.96
N ASP A 6 19.00 -47.36 -2.11
CA ASP A 6 19.42 -46.16 -2.82
C ASP A 6 18.96 -44.92 -2.02
N PRO A 7 19.85 -43.98 -1.68
CA PRO A 7 19.45 -42.76 -1.01
C PRO A 7 18.62 -41.92 -1.98
N ALA A 8 17.37 -41.66 -1.58
CA ALA A 8 16.44 -40.78 -2.28
C ALA A 8 17.13 -39.46 -2.65
N GLN A 9 17.17 -39.19 -3.95
CA GLN A 9 17.66 -37.95 -4.53
C GLN A 9 16.80 -36.80 -3.98
N LYS A 10 17.37 -36.02 -3.05
CA LYS A 10 16.79 -34.76 -2.59
C LYS A 10 16.59 -33.88 -3.83
N PRO A 11 15.41 -33.26 -4.03
CA PRO A 11 15.27 -32.28 -5.09
C PRO A 11 16.22 -31.13 -4.76
N GLU A 12 17.22 -30.92 -5.62
CA GLU A 12 18.07 -29.74 -5.55
C GLU A 12 17.16 -28.52 -5.72
N LEU A 13 16.91 -27.84 -4.60
CA LEU A 13 16.39 -26.48 -4.63
C LEU A 13 17.53 -25.64 -5.24
N ASN A 14 17.56 -25.58 -6.56
CA ASN A 14 18.43 -24.68 -7.30
C ASN A 14 18.26 -23.30 -6.69
N ASN A 15 19.27 -22.88 -5.93
CA ASN A 15 19.31 -21.63 -5.21
C ASN A 15 19.54 -20.51 -6.24
N LEU A 16 18.55 -20.28 -7.12
CA LEU A 16 18.51 -19.20 -8.10
C LEU A 16 18.63 -17.81 -7.43
N GLN A 17 18.51 -17.76 -6.09
CA GLN A 17 18.80 -16.59 -5.26
C GLN A 17 20.29 -16.23 -5.18
N GLU A 18 21.23 -17.15 -5.41
CA GLU A 18 22.68 -16.88 -5.25
C GLU A 18 23.21 -15.81 -6.23
N ASN A 19 22.53 -15.60 -7.37
CA ASN A 19 22.86 -14.56 -8.36
C ASN A 19 21.70 -13.58 -8.63
N CYS A 20 20.71 -13.50 -7.74
CA CYS A 20 19.57 -12.62 -7.95
C CYS A 20 19.91 -11.15 -7.67
N LEU A 21 20.00 -10.32 -8.72
CA LEU A 21 20.08 -8.87 -8.55
C LEU A 21 18.70 -8.34 -8.12
N VAL A 22 18.50 -8.19 -6.81
CA VAL A 22 17.22 -7.73 -6.26
C VAL A 22 16.95 -6.28 -6.67
N GLN A 23 15.80 -6.09 -7.32
CA GLN A 23 15.21 -4.83 -7.74
C GLN A 23 13.82 -4.74 -7.16
N THR A 24 13.59 -3.71 -6.35
CA THR A 24 12.27 -3.44 -5.75
C THR A 24 11.91 -1.99 -6.00
N THR A 25 10.81 -1.78 -6.70
CA THR A 25 10.24 -0.43 -6.87
C THR A 25 9.60 0.06 -5.58
N ALA A 26 9.48 1.39 -5.45
CA ALA A 26 8.67 1.97 -4.39
C ALA A 26 7.20 1.56 -4.54
N TRP A 27 6.46 1.60 -3.44
CA TRP A 27 5.00 1.44 -3.48
C TRP A 27 4.37 2.61 -4.24
N SER A 28 3.38 2.31 -5.09
CA SER A 28 2.53 3.31 -5.70
C SER A 28 1.77 4.10 -4.64
N ALA A 29 1.32 5.29 -5.02
CA ALA A 29 0.30 6.01 -4.26
C ALA A 29 -0.92 5.10 -4.02
N CYS A 30 -1.63 5.37 -2.92
CA CYS A 30 -2.85 4.66 -2.61
C CYS A 30 -3.91 5.00 -3.66
N SER A 31 -4.59 3.99 -4.19
CA SER A 31 -5.61 4.18 -5.24
C SER A 31 -6.83 5.00 -4.79
N ARG A 32 -6.94 5.33 -3.51
CA ARG A 32 -7.97 6.21 -2.95
C ARG A 32 -7.36 7.19 -1.96
N SER A 33 -7.82 8.44 -2.01
CA SER A 33 -7.39 9.52 -1.10
C SER A 33 -8.07 9.48 0.28
N CYS A 34 -9.14 8.69 0.44
CA CYS A 34 -9.74 8.30 1.72
C CYS A 34 -10.32 6.87 1.64
N GLY A 35 -10.57 6.27 2.79
CA GLY A 35 -11.08 4.91 2.89
C GLY A 35 -10.05 3.87 2.45
N MET A 36 -10.50 2.63 2.30
CA MET A 36 -9.63 1.54 1.89
C MET A 36 -9.40 1.54 0.38
N GLY A 37 -8.13 1.51 -0.02
CA GLY A 37 -7.67 1.39 -1.40
C GLY A 37 -6.52 0.38 -1.52
N ILE A 38 -5.84 0.39 -2.68
CA ILE A 38 -4.76 -0.53 -3.02
C ILE A 38 -3.51 0.27 -3.42
N SER A 39 -2.35 -0.16 -2.90
CA SER A 39 -1.02 0.24 -3.40
C SER A 39 -0.36 -0.96 -4.04
N THR A 40 0.42 -0.73 -5.10
CA THR A 40 1.12 -1.79 -5.84
C THR A 40 2.60 -1.47 -5.97
N ARG A 41 3.44 -2.50 -6.04
CA ARG A 41 4.85 -2.38 -6.44
C ARG A 41 5.24 -3.56 -7.30
N VAL A 42 6.35 -3.44 -7.99
CA VAL A 42 7.01 -4.56 -8.67
C VAL A 42 8.31 -4.88 -7.94
N THR A 43 8.54 -6.16 -7.68
CA THR A 43 9.77 -6.67 -7.05
C THR A 43 10.13 -8.05 -7.62
N ASN A 44 11.43 -8.37 -7.68
CA ASN A 44 11.93 -9.72 -7.93
C ASN A 44 12.50 -10.38 -6.67
N ASP A 45 12.22 -9.83 -5.49
CA ASP A 45 12.60 -10.40 -4.19
C ASP A 45 11.70 -11.60 -3.84
N ASN A 46 11.91 -12.70 -4.56
CA ASN A 46 11.26 -13.98 -4.34
C ASN A 46 12.23 -15.13 -4.67
N PRO A 47 11.95 -16.36 -4.24
CA PRO A 47 12.85 -17.50 -4.44
C PRO A 47 13.16 -17.82 -5.91
N GLN A 48 12.33 -17.34 -6.84
CA GLN A 48 12.49 -17.57 -8.28
C GLN A 48 13.19 -16.41 -9.00
N CYS A 49 13.52 -15.31 -8.30
CA CYS A 49 14.08 -14.09 -8.85
C CYS A 49 13.29 -13.51 -10.05
N ARG A 50 11.95 -13.65 -10.05
CA ARG A 50 11.09 -13.17 -11.14
C ARG A 50 10.40 -11.87 -10.78
N LEU A 51 10.29 -10.94 -11.72
CA LEU A 51 9.53 -9.72 -11.50
C LEU A 51 8.05 -10.05 -11.29
N GLU A 52 7.53 -9.71 -10.13
CA GLU A 52 6.14 -9.92 -9.75
C GLU A 52 5.51 -8.61 -9.26
N LYS A 53 4.22 -8.45 -9.56
CA LYS A 53 3.42 -7.35 -9.05
C LYS A 53 2.88 -7.70 -7.68
N GLU A 54 3.38 -7.03 -6.66
CA GLU A 54 2.83 -7.10 -5.32
C GLU A 54 1.74 -6.05 -5.10
N THR A 55 0.74 -6.42 -4.33
CA THR A 55 -0.36 -5.54 -3.91
C THR A 55 -0.43 -5.50 -2.39
N ARG A 56 -0.79 -4.35 -1.84
CA ARG A 56 -1.15 -4.19 -0.43
C ARG A 56 -2.37 -3.29 -0.31
N LEU A 57 -3.18 -3.53 0.71
CA LEU A 57 -4.22 -2.61 1.12
C LEU A 57 -3.59 -1.33 1.70
N CYS A 58 -4.24 -0.20 1.49
CA CYS A 58 -3.82 1.10 2.00
C CYS A 58 -5.01 1.92 2.47
N MET A 59 -4.80 2.76 3.48
CA MET A 59 -5.80 3.73 3.93
C MET A 59 -5.10 5.00 4.39
N VAL A 60 -5.17 6.05 3.58
CA VAL A 60 -4.51 7.34 3.89
C VAL A 60 -5.21 8.03 5.07
N ARG A 61 -6.54 7.96 5.08
CA ARG A 61 -7.44 8.50 6.10
C ARG A 61 -8.84 7.87 5.96
N PRO A 62 -9.65 7.80 7.03
CA PRO A 62 -11.07 7.49 6.90
C PRO A 62 -11.80 8.61 6.14
N CYS A 63 -12.89 8.28 5.44
CA CYS A 63 -13.67 9.28 4.69
C CYS A 63 -14.54 10.15 5.61
N ASP A 64 -15.09 9.57 6.69
CA ASP A 64 -15.98 10.27 7.64
C ASP A 64 -15.22 11.10 8.69
N PHE A 65 -13.90 11.19 8.59
CA PHE A 65 -13.11 11.94 9.55
C PHE A 65 -13.14 13.44 9.20
N PRO A 66 -13.68 14.31 10.09
CA PRO A 66 -13.74 15.73 9.81
C PRO A 66 -12.32 16.30 9.68
N MET A 67 -12.04 16.92 8.53
CA MET A 67 -10.79 17.65 8.35
C MET A 67 -10.84 18.90 9.23
N GLU A 68 -10.18 18.87 10.39
CA GLU A 68 -10.00 20.09 11.17
C GLU A 68 -9.20 21.12 10.34
N LYS A 69 -9.85 22.25 10.03
CA LYS A 69 -9.22 23.42 9.40
C LYS A 69 -8.08 23.88 10.31
N THR A 70 -6.85 23.81 9.83
CA THR A 70 -5.70 23.97 10.72
C THR A 70 -5.16 25.40 10.75
N LYS A 71 -4.69 25.79 11.94
CA LYS A 71 -3.82 26.94 12.20
C LYS A 71 -2.57 26.89 11.30
N LYS A 72 -2.22 28.04 10.70
CA LYS A 72 -1.06 28.22 9.81
C LYS A 72 0.23 27.67 10.44
N GLY A 73 1.01 26.89 9.67
CA GLY A 73 2.42 26.60 9.99
C GLY A 73 2.82 25.18 10.45
N LYS A 74 2.00 24.13 10.28
CA LYS A 74 2.40 22.73 10.64
C LYS A 74 2.68 21.84 9.41
N LYS A 75 3.73 21.00 9.50
CA LYS A 75 4.34 20.15 8.44
C LYS A 75 3.46 19.04 7.83
N CYS A 76 2.31 18.75 8.39
CA CYS A 76 1.25 17.87 7.89
C CYS A 76 0.31 17.74 9.08
N VAL A 77 -0.94 18.11 8.91
CA VAL A 77 -1.84 18.16 10.05
C VAL A 77 -2.14 16.72 10.43
N ARG A 78 -1.85 16.38 11.69
CA ARG A 78 -2.19 15.04 12.18
C ARG A 78 -3.70 14.95 12.22
N THR A 79 -4.28 14.02 11.46
CA THR A 79 -5.65 13.56 11.69
C THR A 79 -5.75 13.19 13.18
N PRO A 80 -6.79 13.62 13.91
CA PRO A 80 -6.94 13.26 15.31
C PRO A 80 -6.76 11.75 15.42
N ARG A 81 -5.85 11.27 16.28
CA ARG A 81 -5.73 9.82 16.49
C ARG A 81 -7.13 9.35 16.89
N PRO A 82 -7.68 8.30 16.25
CA PRO A 82 -8.91 7.73 16.76
C PRO A 82 -8.65 7.36 18.23
N ARG A 83 -9.48 7.89 19.14
CA ARG A 83 -9.34 7.62 20.58
C ARG A 83 -9.49 6.13 20.88
N GLN A 84 -10.10 5.39 19.95
CA GLN A 84 -10.38 3.96 20.02
C GLN A 84 -9.58 3.21 18.94
N SER A 85 -9.25 1.94 19.22
CA SER A 85 -8.78 1.06 18.15
C SER A 85 -9.93 0.75 17.21
N LEU A 86 -9.63 0.63 15.91
CA LEU A 86 -10.63 0.32 14.88
C LEU A 86 -10.31 -1.02 14.22
N HIS A 87 -11.34 -1.68 13.72
CA HIS A 87 -11.17 -2.81 12.81
C HIS A 87 -11.16 -2.31 11.37
N PHE A 88 -10.35 -2.93 10.53
CA PHE A 88 -10.36 -2.67 9.10
C PHE A 88 -11.44 -3.51 8.42
N GLU A 89 -12.12 -2.94 7.43
CA GLU A 89 -13.12 -3.64 6.63
C GLU A 89 -12.66 -3.72 5.17
N PHE A 90 -12.68 -4.92 4.60
CA PHE A 90 -12.34 -5.16 3.20
C PHE A 90 -13.23 -6.23 2.59
N SER A 91 -13.90 -5.90 1.49
CA SER A 91 -14.76 -6.84 0.74
C SER A 91 -15.81 -7.55 1.61
N GLY A 92 -16.42 -6.83 2.56
CA GLY A 92 -17.41 -7.39 3.49
C GLY A 92 -16.84 -8.13 4.71
N CYS A 93 -15.51 -8.26 4.81
CA CYS A 93 -14.85 -8.96 5.91
C CYS A 93 -14.13 -7.98 6.83
N THR A 94 -14.01 -8.34 8.12
CA THR A 94 -13.48 -7.46 9.16
C THR A 94 -12.18 -8.01 9.72
N SER A 95 -11.20 -7.15 10.01
CA SER A 95 -9.94 -7.59 10.61
C SER A 95 -10.17 -8.24 11.97
N THR A 96 -9.49 -9.35 12.27
CA THR A 96 -9.72 -10.05 13.56
C THR A 96 -9.20 -9.26 14.75
N ARG A 97 -8.14 -8.48 14.55
CA ARG A 97 -7.57 -7.57 15.55
C ARG A 97 -8.01 -6.13 15.28
N SER A 98 -8.10 -5.34 16.36
CA SER A 98 -8.26 -3.89 16.26
C SER A 98 -6.89 -3.21 16.25
N PHE A 99 -6.78 -2.12 15.48
CA PHE A 99 -5.54 -1.40 15.25
C PHE A 99 -5.68 0.08 15.62
N ARG A 100 -4.56 0.73 15.92
CA ARG A 100 -4.48 2.20 16.10
C ARG A 100 -3.58 2.81 15.01
N PRO A 101 -4.02 2.79 13.73
CA PRO A 101 -3.23 3.32 12.64
C PRO A 101 -3.08 4.84 12.75
N ARG A 102 -2.00 5.36 12.16
CA ARG A 102 -1.85 6.78 11.87
C ARG A 102 -2.49 7.07 10.53
N PHE A 103 -3.11 8.24 10.43
CA PHE A 103 -3.63 8.77 9.18
C PHE A 103 -2.96 10.11 8.85
N CYS A 104 -2.93 10.45 7.56
CA CYS A 104 -2.48 11.74 7.07
C CYS A 104 -3.66 12.72 6.96
N GLY A 105 -3.41 14.00 7.25
CA GLY A 105 -4.42 15.06 7.18
C GLY A 105 -4.29 15.92 5.93
N SER A 106 -4.38 17.24 6.07
CA SER A 106 -4.15 18.22 5.00
C SER A 106 -2.92 19.09 5.27
N CYS A 107 -2.49 19.81 4.24
CA CYS A 107 -1.60 20.97 4.35
C CYS A 107 -2.42 22.23 4.08
N SER A 108 -2.09 23.35 4.71
CA SER A 108 -2.85 24.61 4.61
C SER A 108 -2.43 25.52 3.45
N ASP A 109 -1.45 25.10 2.66
CA ASP A 109 -0.73 25.89 1.66
C ASP A 109 -0.85 25.33 0.24
N GLY A 110 -1.91 24.56 -0.03
CA GLY A 110 -2.16 23.96 -1.35
C GLY A 110 -1.36 22.70 -1.64
N ARG A 111 -0.48 22.25 -0.72
CA ARG A 111 0.20 20.95 -0.82
C ARG A 111 -0.72 19.79 -0.43
N CYS A 112 -0.44 18.62 -0.96
CA CYS A 112 -1.02 17.37 -0.48
C CYS A 112 -0.18 16.79 0.65
N CYS A 113 -0.85 16.19 1.65
CA CYS A 113 -0.20 15.43 2.71
C CYS A 113 -0.33 13.94 2.38
N THR A 114 0.77 13.27 2.06
CA THR A 114 0.77 11.84 1.70
C THR A 114 1.62 11.01 2.66
N PRO A 115 1.47 9.68 2.68
CA PRO A 115 2.34 8.80 3.46
C PRO A 115 3.80 8.87 2.97
N ASP A 116 4.72 9.19 3.88
CA ASP A 116 6.15 9.34 3.59
C ASP A 116 6.94 8.09 4.02
N VAL A 117 6.73 7.66 5.27
CA VAL A 117 7.31 6.42 5.81
C VAL A 117 6.18 5.48 6.17
N THR A 118 6.22 4.27 5.63
CA THR A 118 5.20 3.23 5.83
C THR A 118 5.84 1.89 6.16
N SER A 119 5.14 1.06 6.93
CA SER A 119 5.44 -0.36 7.08
C SER A 119 4.30 -1.18 6.49
N THR A 120 4.58 -2.42 6.11
CA THR A 120 3.55 -3.38 5.68
C THR A 120 3.41 -4.46 6.75
N LEU A 121 2.18 -4.78 7.16
CA LEU A 121 1.87 -5.88 8.07
C LEU A 121 0.85 -6.79 7.39
N ASP A 122 0.97 -8.10 7.58
CA ASP A 122 -0.05 -9.04 7.13
C ASP A 122 -1.22 -9.07 8.12
N VAL A 123 -2.43 -8.82 7.63
CA VAL A 123 -3.64 -8.66 8.45
C VAL A 123 -4.62 -9.75 8.08
N GLU A 124 -5.08 -10.48 9.10
CA GLU A 124 -6.14 -11.46 9.00
C GLU A 124 -7.52 -10.78 9.03
N PHE A 125 -8.37 -11.15 8.07
CA PHE A 125 -9.77 -10.75 7.97
C PHE A 125 -10.66 -11.97 8.12
N ARG A 126 -11.75 -11.82 8.87
CA ARG A 126 -12.80 -12.82 9.03
C ARG A 126 -14.08 -12.33 8.37
N CYS A 127 -14.69 -13.18 7.57
CA CYS A 127 -15.94 -12.89 6.87
C CYS A 127 -17.14 -13.39 7.68
N PRO A 128 -18.35 -12.84 7.47
CA PRO A 128 -19.57 -13.30 8.14
C PRO A 128 -19.85 -14.80 7.96
N GLU A 129 -19.42 -15.38 6.84
CA GLU A 129 -19.61 -16.77 6.47
C GLU A 129 -18.70 -17.75 7.25
N GLY A 130 -17.74 -17.23 8.03
CA GLY A 130 -16.81 -18.02 8.85
C GLY A 130 -15.42 -18.21 8.22
N ASP A 131 -15.26 -17.91 6.93
CA ASP A 131 -13.97 -17.93 6.26
C ASP A 131 -13.03 -16.82 6.74
N PHE A 132 -11.73 -17.04 6.57
CA PHE A 132 -10.70 -16.04 6.86
C PHE A 132 -9.62 -16.00 5.78
N PHE A 133 -9.02 -14.82 5.61
CA PHE A 133 -7.90 -14.63 4.69
C PHE A 133 -6.93 -13.57 5.20
N HIS A 134 -5.73 -13.58 4.64
CA HIS A 134 -4.66 -12.64 4.98
C HIS A 134 -4.42 -11.64 3.85
N ARG A 135 -4.19 -10.37 4.20
CA ARG A 135 -3.75 -9.33 3.25
C ARG A 135 -2.68 -8.45 3.85
N LYS A 136 -1.62 -8.21 3.06
CA LYS A 136 -0.64 -7.15 3.29
C LYS A 136 -1.37 -5.80 3.38
N MET A 137 -1.18 -5.08 4.48
CA MET A 137 -1.79 -3.77 4.77
C MET A 137 -0.72 -2.73 5.11
N MET A 138 -0.89 -1.52 4.59
CA MET A 138 -0.01 -0.38 4.85
C MET A 138 -0.32 0.26 6.21
N PHE A 139 0.73 0.47 7.01
CA PHE A 139 0.70 1.22 8.27
C PHE A 139 1.59 2.45 8.18
N ILE A 140 0.99 3.63 8.31
CA ILE A 140 1.70 4.90 8.16
C ILE A 140 2.51 5.20 9.43
N LYS A 141 3.77 5.57 9.27
CA LYS A 141 4.66 6.04 10.36
C LYS A 141 4.83 7.56 10.31
N MET A 142 5.01 8.12 9.12
CA MET A 142 5.19 9.54 8.88
C MET A 142 4.42 10.00 7.63
N CYS A 143 4.00 11.27 7.61
CA CYS A 143 3.40 11.93 6.46
C CYS A 143 4.20 13.19 6.14
N SER A 144 4.25 13.58 4.87
CA SER A 144 4.95 14.78 4.40
C SER A 144 4.08 15.59 3.43
N CYS A 145 4.27 16.91 3.42
CA CYS A 145 3.59 17.83 2.51
C CYS A 145 4.46 18.10 1.27
N HIS A 146 3.94 17.83 0.08
CA HIS A 146 4.61 18.11 -1.20
C HIS A 146 3.63 18.65 -2.25
N TYR A 147 4.17 19.20 -3.34
CA TYR A 147 3.36 19.75 -4.45
C TYR A 147 3.06 18.72 -5.54
N ASP A 148 3.85 17.64 -5.62
CA ASP A 148 3.62 16.57 -6.60
C ASP A 148 2.51 15.62 -6.14
N CYS A 149 1.27 16.04 -6.29
CA CYS A 149 0.15 15.29 -5.75
C CYS A 149 -0.20 14.10 -6.62
N PRO A 150 -0.34 12.90 -6.03
CA PRO A 150 -0.72 11.72 -6.79
C PRO A 150 -2.08 11.98 -7.42
N ARG A 151 -2.10 12.03 -8.76
CA ARG A 151 -3.33 12.12 -9.53
C ARG A 151 -4.18 10.90 -9.19
N ASP A 152 -5.44 11.10 -8.81
CA ASP A 152 -6.39 10.00 -8.85
C ASP A 152 -6.32 9.41 -10.26
N ASN A 153 -6.19 8.08 -10.36
CA ASN A 153 -6.09 7.34 -11.61
C ASN A 153 -7.42 7.36 -12.38
N ASP A 154 -7.99 8.54 -12.60
CA ASP A 154 -9.01 8.76 -13.62
C ASP A 154 -8.31 8.84 -14.97
N ILE A 155 -8.07 7.66 -15.54
CA ILE A 155 -7.65 7.46 -16.94
C ILE A 155 -8.47 8.32 -17.92
N PHE A 156 -9.71 8.71 -17.55
CA PHE A 156 -10.60 9.53 -18.36
C PHE A 156 -10.35 11.04 -18.31
N LEU A 157 -9.65 11.58 -17.30
CA LEU A 157 -9.34 13.03 -17.23
C LEU A 157 -7.97 13.38 -17.82
N ALA A 158 -7.08 12.40 -17.98
CA ALA A 158 -5.76 12.60 -18.59
C ALA A 158 -5.84 12.95 -20.09
N THR A 159 -6.89 12.51 -20.78
CA THR A 159 -7.07 12.70 -22.24
C THR A 159 -7.59 14.09 -22.60
N TYR A 160 -8.28 14.80 -21.70
CA TYR A 160 -8.86 16.12 -21.99
C TYR A 160 -7.90 17.30 -21.82
N HIS A 161 -6.71 17.09 -21.24
CA HIS A 161 -5.73 18.15 -21.02
C HIS A 161 -4.41 17.99 -21.77
N ARG A 162 -4.24 16.95 -22.60
CA ARG A 162 -3.25 16.98 -23.68
C ARG A 162 -3.78 17.82 -24.85
N ARG A 163 -3.98 19.13 -24.63
CA ARG A 163 -3.84 20.06 -25.75
C ARG A 163 -2.36 20.10 -26.07
N MET A 164 -2.00 19.44 -27.18
CA MET A 164 -0.72 19.61 -27.84
C MET A 164 -0.59 21.11 -28.14
N ILE A 165 0.27 21.80 -27.40
CA ILE A 165 0.80 23.10 -27.83
C ILE A 165 1.97 22.74 -28.74
N GLY A 166 1.76 22.89 -30.06
CA GLY A 166 2.79 22.70 -31.07
C GLY A 166 2.24 22.44 -32.47
N ASP A 167 2.26 23.49 -33.29
CA ASP A 167 2.52 23.52 -34.74
C ASP A 167 1.39 23.22 -35.76
N HIS A 168 0.74 24.30 -36.27
CA HIS A 168 0.71 24.60 -37.72
C HIS A 168 0.15 26.01 -38.05
N VAL A 169 0.87 26.67 -38.96
CA VAL A 169 0.66 27.96 -39.67
C VAL A 169 1.07 29.23 -38.93
#